data_AF-A0A497PL90-F1
#
_entry.id   AF-A0A497PL90-F1
#
_cell.length_a   1.000
_cell.length_b   1.000
_cell.length_c   1.000
_cell.angle_alpha   90.00
_cell.angle_beta   90.00
_cell.angle_gamma   90.00
#
_symmetry.space_group_name_H-M   'P 1'
#
loop_
_entity.id
_entity.type
_entity.pdbx_description
1 polymer ?
#
loop_
_entity_poly.entity_id
_entity_poly.type
_entity_poly.pdbx_seq_one_letter_code
_entity_poly.pdbx_strand_id
1 'polypeptide(L)'
;MSQRRRAQSKKGHQNGKQRIVDEAKRNTFDRNPLLNTAHQAVCKNCGNRIPLIYLDYLKSGRFKLGEAKTVEALQAYASGFVYEKEQATPIIIEFKCVKCKSKNEVKPVSFEYLLFTIGKSRSEHIYG
;
A
#
# COMPACT_ATOMS: atom_id res chain seq x y z
N MET A 1 -22.67 -0.64 -18.99
CA MET A 1 -21.96 -1.47 -17.97
C MET A 1 -22.37 -1.01 -16.57
N SER A 2 -22.88 -1.95 -15.77
CA SER A 2 -23.87 -1.76 -14.68
C SER A 2 -23.34 -1.13 -13.38
N GLN A 3 -24.08 -0.14 -12.86
CA GLN A 3 -23.85 0.54 -11.57
C GLN A 3 -23.73 -0.41 -10.36
N ARG A 4 -24.31 -1.61 -10.43
CA ARG A 4 -24.23 -2.65 -9.38
C ARG A 4 -22.81 -3.20 -9.17
N ARG A 5 -22.00 -3.37 -10.24
CA ARG A 5 -20.62 -3.87 -10.12
C ARG A 5 -19.69 -2.85 -9.43
N ARG A 6 -19.88 -1.56 -9.69
CA ARG A 6 -19.12 -0.47 -9.04
C ARG A 6 -19.40 -0.40 -7.53
N ALA A 7 -20.65 -0.61 -7.12
CA ALA A 7 -21.03 -0.61 -5.70
C ALA A 7 -20.46 -1.81 -4.92
N GLN A 8 -20.43 -3.01 -5.53
CA GLN A 8 -19.82 -4.20 -4.93
C GLN A 8 -18.30 -4.07 -4.79
N SER A 9 -17.61 -3.54 -5.81
CA SER A 9 -16.16 -3.26 -5.74
C SER A 9 -15.83 -2.24 -4.64
N LYS A 10 -16.64 -1.18 -4.48
CA LYS A 10 -16.47 -0.19 -3.39
C LYS A 10 -16.63 -0.79 -2.00
N LYS A 11 -17.62 -1.68 -1.78
CA LYS A 11 -17.80 -2.38 -0.49
C LYS A 11 -16.65 -3.36 -0.19
N GLY A 12 -16.19 -4.12 -1.19
CA GLY A 12 -15.03 -5.00 -1.05
C GLY A 12 -13.76 -4.24 -0.65
N HIS A 13 -13.52 -3.08 -1.28
CA HIS A 13 -12.39 -2.20 -0.95
C HIS A 13 -12.52 -1.53 0.42
N GLN A 14 -13.73 -1.17 0.88
CA GLN A 14 -13.92 -0.65 2.24
C GLN A 14 -13.62 -1.70 3.31
N ASN A 15 -14.12 -2.92 3.14
CA ASN A 15 -13.81 -4.04 4.04
C ASN A 15 -12.32 -4.38 4.02
N GLY A 16 -11.70 -4.33 2.84
CA GLY A 16 -10.27 -4.53 2.65
C GLY A 16 -9.41 -3.44 3.30
N LYS A 17 -9.79 -2.17 3.16
CA LYS A 17 -9.11 -1.06 3.81
C LYS A 17 -9.16 -1.21 5.33
N GLN A 18 -10.33 -1.53 5.88
CA GLN A 18 -10.48 -1.74 7.32
C GLN A 18 -9.61 -2.90 7.80
N ARG A 19 -9.59 -4.01 7.08
CA ARG A 19 -8.71 -5.16 7.37
C ARG A 19 -7.23 -4.75 7.42
N ILE A 20 -6.75 -3.93 6.48
CA ILE A 20 -5.37 -3.44 6.50
C ILE A 20 -5.10 -2.60 7.75
N VAL A 21 -6.03 -1.72 8.13
CA VAL A 21 -5.89 -0.88 9.34
C VAL A 21 -5.82 -1.75 10.58
N ASP A 22 -6.71 -2.75 10.69
CA ASP A 22 -6.77 -3.63 11.85
C ASP A 22 -5.49 -4.49 11.98
N GLU A 23 -4.99 -5.04 10.86
CA GLU A 23 -3.74 -5.80 10.83
C GLU A 23 -2.52 -4.90 11.09
N ALA A 24 -2.51 -3.67 10.57
CA ALA A 24 -1.46 -2.70 10.90
C ALA A 24 -1.42 -2.39 12.40
N LYS A 25 -2.58 -2.19 13.04
CA LYS A 25 -2.69 -1.97 14.49
C LYS A 25 -2.27 -3.19 15.32
N ARG A 26 -2.38 -4.40 14.76
CA ARG A 26 -1.88 -5.66 15.35
C ARG A 26 -0.38 -5.89 15.11
N ASN A 27 0.33 -4.92 14.55
CA ASN A 27 1.76 -4.98 14.26
C ASN A 27 2.16 -6.04 13.21
N THR A 28 1.21 -6.51 12.39
CA THR A 28 1.44 -7.50 11.32
C THR A 28 2.51 -7.05 10.32
N PHE A 29 2.72 -5.74 10.17
CA PHE A 29 3.67 -5.15 9.23
C PHE A 29 4.96 -4.62 9.86
N ASP A 30 5.17 -4.78 11.17
CA ASP A 30 6.30 -4.13 11.87
C ASP A 30 7.67 -4.66 11.40
N ARG A 31 7.73 -5.89 10.88
CA ARG A 31 8.93 -6.48 10.28
C ARG A 31 9.12 -6.14 8.80
N ASN A 32 8.22 -5.36 8.20
CA ASN A 32 8.31 -4.98 6.81
C ASN A 32 9.14 -3.67 6.67
N PRO A 33 10.40 -3.73 6.20
CA PRO A 33 11.25 -2.54 6.11
C PRO A 33 10.73 -1.52 5.10
N LEU A 34 9.94 -1.95 4.12
CA LEU A 34 9.28 -1.05 3.15
C LEU A 34 8.19 -0.18 3.81
N LEU A 35 7.70 -0.57 4.98
CA LEU A 35 6.60 0.12 5.66
C LEU A 35 7.05 0.78 6.98
N ASN A 36 7.92 0.10 7.74
CA ASN A 36 8.31 0.49 9.09
C ASN A 36 9.63 1.28 9.17
N THR A 37 10.21 1.64 8.03
CA THR A 37 11.42 2.50 7.97
C THR A 37 11.03 3.93 7.62
N ALA A 38 11.82 4.92 8.05
CA ALA A 38 11.64 6.29 7.61
C ALA A 38 12.07 6.46 6.14
N HIS A 39 11.14 6.86 5.28
CA HIS A 39 11.36 7.14 3.87
C HIS A 39 11.37 8.65 3.60
N GLN A 40 12.25 9.10 2.71
CA GLN A 40 12.35 10.52 2.35
C GLN A 40 11.40 10.86 1.20
N ALA A 41 10.24 11.42 1.52
CA ALA A 41 9.32 11.95 0.50
C ALA A 41 9.77 13.34 0.05
N VAL A 42 9.88 13.54 -1.27
CA VAL A 42 10.29 14.82 -1.85
C VAL A 42 9.06 15.67 -2.17
N CYS A 43 9.00 16.88 -1.63
CA CYS A 43 7.97 17.85 -2.00
C CYS A 43 8.14 18.26 -3.46
N LYS A 44 7.15 17.99 -4.31
CA LYS A 44 7.20 18.32 -5.76
C LYS A 44 7.29 19.82 -6.04
N ASN A 45 6.82 20.66 -5.11
CA ASN A 45 6.82 22.11 -5.28
C ASN A 45 8.14 22.81 -4.89
N CYS A 46 8.86 22.32 -3.87
CA CYS A 46 10.03 23.05 -3.32
C CYS A 46 11.25 22.17 -3.05
N GLY A 47 11.21 20.89 -3.42
CA GLY A 47 12.31 19.94 -3.25
C GLY A 47 12.58 19.50 -1.79
N ASN A 48 11.89 20.07 -0.80
CA ASN A 48 12.10 19.71 0.60
C ASN A 48 11.85 18.22 0.85
N ARG A 49 12.79 17.54 1.49
CA ARG A 49 12.69 16.13 1.88
C ARG A 49 11.99 16.03 3.24
N ILE A 50 11.01 15.14 3.33
CA ILE A 50 10.17 14.97 4.51
C ILE A 50 10.22 13.48 4.89
N PRO A 51 10.69 13.14 6.11
CA PRO A 51 10.67 11.76 6.57
C PRO A 51 9.22 11.31 6.81
N LEU A 52 8.85 10.17 6.26
CA LEU A 52 7.56 9.51 6.45
C LEU A 52 7.78 8.04 6.80
N ILE A 53 7.12 7.54 7.84
CA ILE A 53 6.99 6.11 8.12
C ILE A 53 5.62 5.70 7.61
N TYR A 54 5.55 4.91 6.55
CA TYR A 54 4.27 4.59 5.90
C TYR A 54 3.34 3.80 6.81
N LEU A 55 3.90 2.96 7.68
CA LEU A 55 3.16 2.18 8.66
C LEU A 55 2.32 3.06 9.61
N ASP A 56 2.78 4.25 9.99
CA ASP A 56 2.00 5.18 10.83
C ASP A 56 0.70 5.63 10.14
N TYR A 57 0.74 5.80 8.82
CA TYR A 57 -0.43 6.15 8.03
C TYR A 57 -1.39 4.97 7.88
N LEU A 58 -0.87 3.74 7.76
CA LEU A 58 -1.69 2.53 7.76
C LEU A 58 -2.37 2.32 9.11
N LYS A 59 -1.63 2.39 10.23
CA LYS A 59 -2.15 2.26 11.60
C LYS A 59 -3.25 3.28 11.91
N SER A 60 -3.08 4.51 11.44
CA SER A 60 -4.06 5.60 11.60
C SER A 60 -5.18 5.63 10.56
N GLY A 61 -5.14 4.77 9.54
CA GLY A 61 -6.11 4.76 8.44
C GLY A 61 -6.05 5.97 7.50
N ARG A 62 -5.02 6.81 7.61
CA ARG A 62 -4.79 8.05 6.83
C ARG A 62 -4.20 7.76 5.45
N PHE A 63 -4.88 6.92 4.69
CA PHE A 63 -4.54 6.62 3.30
C PHE A 63 -5.80 6.42 2.45
N LYS A 64 -5.65 6.50 1.13
CA LYS A 64 -6.71 6.25 0.15
C LYS A 64 -6.31 5.09 -0.74
N LEU A 65 -7.30 4.40 -1.30
CA LEU A 65 -7.09 3.46 -2.39
C LEU A 65 -7.24 4.23 -3.69
N GLY A 66 -6.22 4.19 -4.54
CA GLY A 66 -6.30 4.73 -5.89
C GLY A 66 -7.11 3.83 -6.82
N GLU A 67 -7.05 4.15 -8.11
CA GLU A 67 -7.63 3.29 -9.15
C GLU A 67 -6.70 2.12 -9.45
N ALA A 68 -7.28 0.93 -9.60
CA ALA A 68 -6.55 -0.25 -10.03
C ALA A 68 -5.92 -0.02 -11.40
N LYS A 69 -4.65 -0.37 -11.53
CA LYS A 69 -3.89 -0.27 -12.78
C LYS A 69 -3.28 -1.62 -13.11
N THR A 70 -3.32 -1.98 -14.39
CA THR A 70 -2.53 -3.09 -14.90
C THR A 70 -1.06 -2.69 -14.90
N VAL A 71 -0.22 -3.46 -14.22
CA VAL A 71 1.24 -3.31 -14.16
C VAL A 71 1.90 -4.58 -14.64
N GLU A 72 3.08 -4.48 -15.22
CA GLU A 72 3.92 -5.64 -15.55
C GLU A 72 4.81 -5.93 -14.34
N ALA A 73 4.62 -7.10 -13.75
CA ALA A 73 5.42 -7.61 -12.64
C ALA A 73 6.41 -8.64 -13.19
N LEU A 74 7.69 -8.48 -12.85
CA LEU A 74 8.72 -9.46 -13.18
C LEU A 74 8.71 -10.54 -12.10
N GLN A 75 8.28 -11.75 -12.44
CA GLN A 75 8.37 -12.91 -11.55
C GLN A 75 9.57 -13.78 -11.93
N ALA A 76 10.29 -14.24 -10.90
CA ALA A 76 11.40 -15.16 -11.04
C ALA A 76 10.89 -16.59 -10.86
N TYR A 77 11.05 -17.41 -11.90
CA TYR A 77 10.79 -18.83 -11.91
C TYR A 77 12.12 -19.59 -12.06
N ALA A 78 12.11 -20.89 -11.76
CA ALA A 78 13.30 -21.74 -11.96
C ALA A 78 13.79 -21.75 -13.42
N SER A 79 12.88 -21.49 -14.38
CA SER A 79 13.14 -21.41 -15.82
C SER A 79 13.54 -20.01 -16.33
N GLY A 80 13.67 -19.02 -15.45
CA GLY A 80 14.01 -17.64 -15.81
C GLY A 80 12.97 -16.62 -15.34
N PHE A 81 12.98 -15.44 -15.95
CA PHE A 81 12.09 -14.35 -15.58
C PHE A 81 10.93 -14.23 -16.56
N VAL A 82 9.71 -14.12 -16.03
CA VAL A 82 8.49 -13.92 -16.82
C VAL A 82 7.83 -12.63 -16.39
N TYR A 83 7.43 -11.81 -17.36
CA TYR A 83 6.61 -10.63 -17.11
C TYR A 83 5.14 -11.04 -17.09
N GLU A 84 4.49 -10.89 -15.94
CA GLU A 84 3.06 -11.12 -15.78
C GLU A 84 2.32 -9.81 -15.58
N LYS A 85 1.11 -9.71 -16.14
CA LYS A 85 0.24 -8.56 -15.96
C LYS A 85 -0.56 -8.72 -14.68
N GLU A 86 -0.29 -7.87 -13.70
CA GLU A 86 -0.99 -7.85 -12.42
C GLU A 86 -1.85 -6.59 -12.28
N GLN A 87 -2.95 -6.71 -11.53
CA GLN A 87 -3.73 -5.55 -11.11
C GLN A 87 -3.15 -5.01 -9.81
N ALA A 88 -2.73 -3.75 -9.81
CA ALA A 88 -2.20 -3.06 -8.65
C ALA A 88 -3.05 -1.83 -8.32
N THR A 89 -3.65 -1.84 -7.14
CA THR A 89 -4.40 -0.72 -6.59
C THR A 89 -3.50 0.09 -5.65
N PRO A 90 -3.02 1.28 -6.01
CA PRO A 90 -2.02 1.98 -5.21
C PRO A 90 -2.60 2.50 -3.88
N ILE A 91 -1.85 2.32 -2.80
CA ILE A 91 -2.10 3.00 -1.53
C ILE A 91 -1.59 4.43 -1.68
N ILE A 92 -2.45 5.42 -1.50
CA ILE A 92 -2.12 6.84 -1.61
C ILE A 92 -2.04 7.45 -0.22
N ILE A 93 -0.86 7.95 0.15
CA ILE A 93 -0.63 8.71 1.38
C ILE A 93 -0.48 10.17 1.02
N GLU A 94 -1.33 11.02 1.59
CA GLU A 94 -1.25 12.47 1.45
C GLU A 94 -0.48 13.08 2.62
N PHE A 95 0.39 14.04 2.31
CA PHE A 95 1.14 14.79 3.31
C PHE A 95 1.27 16.26 2.91
N LYS A 96 1.42 17.13 3.90
CA LYS A 96 1.63 18.56 3.70
C LYS A 96 3.10 18.88 3.86
N CYS A 97 3.68 19.60 2.91
CA CYS A 97 5.06 20.04 3.02
C CYS A 97 5.22 20.99 4.20
N VAL A 98 6.14 20.68 5.13
CA VAL A 98 6.38 21.53 6.30
C VAL A 98 6.90 22.92 5.93
N LYS A 99 7.67 23.01 4.83
CA LYS A 99 8.26 24.25 4.30
C LYS A 99 7.25 25.11 3.54
N CYS A 100 6.77 24.66 2.38
CA CYS A 100 5.93 25.47 1.48
C CYS A 100 4.42 25.20 1.60
N LYS A 101 4.00 24.35 2.53
CA LYS A 101 2.59 24.04 2.82
C LYS A 101 1.80 23.38 1.67
N SER A 102 2.44 23.05 0.55
CA SER A 102 1.80 22.34 -0.55
C SER A 102 1.35 20.93 -0.13
N LYS A 103 0.23 20.48 -0.69
CA LYS A 103 -0.23 19.09 -0.55
C LYS A 103 0.54 18.22 -1.53
N ASN A 104 1.02 17.08 -1.07
CA ASN A 104 1.78 16.11 -1.84
C ASN A 104 1.23 14.71 -1.57
N GLU A 105 1.56 13.76 -2.45
CA GLU A 105 1.20 12.36 -2.29
C GLU A 105 2.38 11.44 -2.60
N VAL A 106 2.39 10.27 -1.97
CA VAL A 106 3.25 9.13 -2.30
C VAL A 106 2.42 7.85 -2.46
N LYS A 107 2.97 6.90 -3.23
CA LYS A 107 2.34 5.62 -3.57
C LYS A 107 3.29 4.47 -3.21
N PRO A 108 3.44 4.14 -1.91
CA PRO A 108 4.54 3.28 -1.45
C PRO A 108 4.36 1.81 -1.82
N VAL A 109 3.11 1.33 -1.84
CA VAL A 109 2.76 -0.07 -2.07
C VAL A 109 1.38 -0.18 -2.72
N SER A 110 1.04 -1.36 -3.22
CA SER A 110 -0.32 -1.71 -3.62
C SER A 110 -1.14 -2.30 -2.48
N PHE A 111 -2.45 -2.24 -2.62
CA PHE A 111 -3.42 -2.89 -1.75
C PHE A 111 -3.23 -4.42 -1.74
N GLU A 112 -3.00 -5.00 -2.91
CA GLU A 112 -2.80 -6.42 -3.13
C GLU A 112 -1.53 -6.91 -2.42
N TYR A 113 -0.45 -6.13 -2.46
CA TYR A 113 0.79 -6.43 -1.70
C TYR A 113 0.54 -6.50 -0.19
N LEU A 114 -0.25 -5.57 0.35
CA LEU A 114 -0.58 -5.57 1.78
C LEU A 114 -1.44 -6.79 2.16
N LEU A 115 -2.42 -7.15 1.32
CA LEU A 115 -3.23 -8.36 1.52
C LEU A 115 -2.39 -9.64 1.43
N PHE A 116 -1.47 -9.72 0.48
CA PHE A 116 -0.54 -10.83 0.34
C PHE A 116 0.34 -10.97 1.59
N THR A 117 0.88 -9.85 2.09
CA THR A 117 1.71 -9.83 3.31
C THR A 117 0.94 -10.34 4.52
N ILE A 118 -0.34 -9.94 4.68
CA ILE A 118 -1.22 -10.48 5.73
C ILE A 118 -1.39 -12.00 5.56
N GLY A 119 -1.58 -12.49 4.34
CA GLY A 119 -1.67 -13.92 4.05
C GLY A 119 -0.41 -14.70 4.45
N LYS A 120 0.76 -14.20 4.07
CA LYS A 120 2.06 -14.84 4.35
C LYS A 120 2.39 -14.90 5.85
N SER A 121 2.08 -13.83 6.59
CA SER A 121 2.28 -13.82 8.04
C SER A 121 1.55 -14.96 8.75
N ARG A 122 0.41 -15.42 8.22
CA ARG A 122 -0.36 -16.53 8.81
C ARG A 122 0.20 -17.91 8.50
N SER A 123 0.82 -18.11 7.33
CA SER A 123 1.43 -19.40 6.97
C SER A 123 2.73 -19.69 7.72
N GLU A 124 3.46 -18.65 8.12
CA GLU A 124 4.69 -18.80 8.93
C GLU A 124 4.40 -19.23 10.38
N HIS A 125 3.16 -19.06 10.87
CA HIS A 125 2.71 -19.53 12.18
C HIS A 125 2.23 -20.99 12.21
N ILE A 126 2.17 -21.69 11.07
CA ILE A 126 1.71 -23.09 11.00
C ILE A 126 2.88 -24.09 11.15
N TYR A 127 4.12 -23.63 10.99
CA TYR A 127 5.33 -24.45 11.11
C TYR A 127 6.23 -24.01 12.28
N GLY A 128 5.67 -23.33 13.29
CA GLY A 128 6.36 -22.88 14.49
C GLY A 128 5.97 -23.67 15.72
#